data_AF-A0A1F6CNL0-F1
#
_entry.id   AF-A0A1F6CNL0-F1
#
_cell.length_a   1.000
_cell.length_b   1.000
_cell.length_c   1.000
_cell.angle_alpha   90.00
_cell.angle_beta   90.00
_cell.angle_gamma   90.00
#
_symmetry.space_group_name_H-M   'P 1'
#
loop_
_entity.id
_entity.type
_entity.pdbx_description
1 polymer ?
#
loop_
_entity_poly.entity_id
_entity_poly.type
_entity_poly.pdbx_seq_one_letter_code
_entity_poly.pdbx_strand_id
1 'polypeptide(L)'
;MREIVQRMVWFTIVASAIAYATYLVAGSIVSAQASRTHAPIIIRDELGGGVHRLSGMVMVPTPCHELILRTEEVSKSDYALLFKTWREPSTVCEAEEVPRHFRAMLFAPASGVDFTATLDGKGFPIVVMPVTPGE
;
A
#
# COMPACT_ATOMS: atom_id res chain seq x y z
N MET A 1 -18.06 -54.78 -17.65
CA MET A 1 -17.51 -54.40 -16.32
C MET A 1 -16.18 -53.64 -16.42
N ARG A 2 -15.17 -54.12 -17.14
CA ARG A 2 -13.86 -53.45 -17.28
C ARG A 2 -13.93 -51.99 -17.78
N GLU A 3 -14.74 -51.72 -18.80
CA GLU A 3 -14.90 -50.34 -19.33
C GLU A 3 -15.60 -49.39 -18.35
N ILE A 4 -16.56 -49.91 -17.57
CA ILE A 4 -17.28 -49.11 -16.55
C ILE A 4 -16.31 -48.72 -15.43
N VAL A 5 -15.50 -49.68 -14.97
CA VAL A 5 -14.46 -49.44 -13.95
C VAL A 5 -13.41 -48.45 -14.47
N GLN A 6 -12.98 -48.57 -15.72
CA GLN A 6 -12.00 -47.66 -16.32
C GLN A 6 -12.54 -46.22 -16.43
N ARG A 7 -13.81 -46.05 -16.80
CA ARG A 7 -14.46 -44.73 -16.81
C ARG A 7 -14.56 -44.15 -15.40
N MET A 8 -14.94 -44.97 -14.43
CA MET A 8 -15.04 -44.55 -13.03
C MET A 8 -13.70 -44.02 -12.50
N VAL A 9 -12.61 -44.77 -12.71
CA VAL A 9 -11.26 -44.37 -12.30
C VAL A 9 -10.83 -43.06 -12.99
N TRP A 10 -11.13 -42.92 -14.28
CA TRP A 10 -10.83 -41.69 -15.01
C TRP A 10 -11.56 -40.47 -14.43
N PHE A 11 -12.84 -40.61 -14.11
CA PHE A 11 -13.60 -39.53 -13.47
C PHE A 11 -13.03 -39.14 -12.10
N THR A 12 -12.60 -40.12 -11.28
CA THR A 12 -12.01 -39.82 -9.97
C THR A 12 -10.70 -39.05 -10.09
N ILE A 13 -9.86 -39.39 -11.07
CA ILE A 13 -8.60 -38.70 -11.34
C ILE A 13 -8.86 -37.25 -11.78
N VAL A 14 -9.77 -37.06 -12.73
CA VAL A 14 -10.11 -35.72 -13.25
C VAL A 14 -10.74 -34.86 -12.15
N ALA A 15 -11.66 -35.41 -11.36
CA ALA A 15 -12.29 -34.69 -10.25
C ALA A 15 -11.26 -34.27 -9.19
N SER A 16 -10.33 -35.15 -8.85
CA SER A 16 -9.24 -34.85 -7.89
C SER A 16 -8.31 -33.77 -8.43
N ALA A 17 -7.97 -33.81 -9.72
CA ALA A 17 -7.13 -32.80 -10.36
C ALA A 17 -7.82 -31.42 -10.37
N ILE A 18 -9.11 -31.35 -10.68
CA ILE A 18 -9.89 -30.11 -10.65
C ILE A 18 -9.97 -29.58 -9.22
N ALA A 19 -10.29 -30.44 -8.24
CA ALA A 19 -10.35 -30.04 -6.83
C ALA A 19 -9.00 -29.46 -6.36
N TYR A 20 -7.89 -30.12 -6.68
CA TYR A 20 -6.56 -29.64 -6.33
C TYR A 20 -6.21 -28.31 -7.02
N ALA A 21 -6.55 -28.15 -8.31
CA ALA A 21 -6.38 -26.89 -9.02
C ALA A 21 -7.19 -25.75 -8.39
N THR A 22 -8.46 -26.00 -8.03
CA THR A 22 -9.29 -24.99 -7.34
C THR A 22 -8.74 -24.64 -5.96
N TYR A 23 -8.22 -25.61 -5.21
CA TYR A 23 -7.57 -25.37 -3.92
C TYR A 23 -6.32 -24.49 -4.06
N LEU A 24 -5.47 -24.77 -5.06
CA LEU A 24 -4.28 -23.95 -5.33
C LEU A 24 -4.63 -22.51 -5.72
N VAL A 25 -5.66 -22.33 -6.56
CA VAL A 25 -6.10 -20.99 -7.00
C VAL A 25 -6.78 -20.23 -5.86
N ALA A 26 -7.65 -20.87 -5.08
CA ALA A 26 -8.26 -20.23 -3.92
C ALA A 26 -7.21 -19.88 -2.86
N GLY A 27 -6.25 -20.79 -2.62
CA GLY A 27 -5.15 -20.58 -1.68
C GLY A 27 -4.24 -19.42 -2.09
N SER A 28 -3.93 -19.27 -3.37
CA SER A 28 -3.09 -18.16 -3.86
C SER A 28 -3.80 -16.81 -3.74
N ILE A 29 -5.11 -16.76 -3.99
CA ILE A 29 -5.92 -15.54 -3.84
C ILE A 29 -5.99 -15.11 -2.36
N VAL A 30 -6.23 -16.05 -1.45
CA VAL A 30 -6.28 -15.76 0.00
C VAL A 30 -4.91 -15.33 0.54
N SER A 31 -3.83 -15.97 0.06
CA SER A 31 -2.47 -15.61 0.46
C SER A 31 -2.07 -14.20 -0.01
N ALA A 32 -2.53 -13.79 -1.20
CA ALA A 32 -2.31 -12.45 -1.73
C ALA A 32 -3.03 -11.37 -0.90
N GLN A 33 -4.23 -11.67 -0.36
CA GLN A 33 -4.94 -10.75 0.55
C GLN A 33 -4.35 -10.72 1.96
N ALA A 34 -3.75 -11.81 2.45
CA ALA A 34 -3.15 -11.89 3.78
C ALA A 34 -1.75 -11.23 3.87
N SER A 35 -1.09 -11.00 2.74
CA SER A 35 0.13 -10.20 2.67
C SER A 35 -0.21 -8.72 2.92
N ARG A 36 -0.21 -8.34 4.20
CA ARG A 36 -0.31 -6.93 4.69
C ARG A 36 0.77 -5.99 4.13
N THR A 37 1.62 -6.46 3.23
CA THR A 37 2.71 -5.72 2.59
C THR A 37 2.21 -4.68 1.57
N HIS A 38 0.92 -4.68 1.22
CA HIS A 38 0.33 -3.75 0.25
C HIS A 38 -0.90 -2.98 0.76
N ALA A 39 -1.12 -2.93 2.08
CA ALA A 39 -2.18 -2.11 2.63
C ALA A 39 -1.91 -0.64 2.25
N PRO A 40 -2.85 0.06 1.58
CA PRO A 40 -2.62 1.43 1.18
C PRO A 40 -2.47 2.32 2.41
N ILE A 41 -1.51 3.24 2.36
CA ILE A 41 -1.35 4.23 3.41
C ILE A 41 -2.45 5.28 3.25
N ILE A 42 -3.20 5.49 4.33
CA ILE A 42 -4.28 6.48 4.37
C ILE A 42 -3.67 7.84 4.67
N ILE A 43 -3.88 8.79 3.76
CA ILE A 43 -3.49 10.18 3.89
C ILE A 43 -4.75 11.01 4.04
N ARG A 44 -4.84 11.79 5.11
CA ARG A 44 -5.92 12.74 5.34
C ARG A 44 -5.58 14.04 4.64
N ASP A 45 -6.52 14.57 3.88
CA ASP A 45 -6.38 15.85 3.19
C ASP A 45 -7.42 16.85 3.70
N GLU A 46 -6.97 17.82 4.49
CA GLU A 46 -7.81 18.96 4.86
C GLU A 46 -7.66 20.05 3.80
N LEU A 47 -8.73 20.23 3.01
CA LEU A 47 -8.81 21.26 1.99
C LEU A 47 -9.26 22.60 2.59
N GLY A 48 -8.46 23.64 2.40
CA GLY A 48 -8.81 25.00 2.82
C GLY A 48 -8.19 26.07 1.91
N GLY A 49 -9.03 26.89 1.25
CA GLY A 49 -8.57 28.06 0.51
C GLY A 49 -7.58 27.78 -0.63
N GLY A 50 -7.68 26.62 -1.32
CA GLY A 50 -6.74 26.22 -2.37
C GLY A 50 -5.44 25.62 -1.84
N VAL A 51 -5.43 25.18 -0.58
CA VAL A 51 -4.32 24.49 0.07
C VAL A 51 -4.78 23.12 0.53
N HIS A 52 -4.00 22.10 0.19
CA HIS A 52 -4.12 20.73 0.68
C HIS A 52 -3.22 20.57 1.89
N ARG A 53 -3.79 20.20 3.03
CA ARG A 53 -3.04 19.89 4.24
C ARG A 53 -3.06 18.38 4.44
N LEU A 54 -2.00 17.75 3.98
CA LEU A 54 -1.86 16.30 3.99
C LEU A 54 -1.27 15.85 5.32
N SER A 55 -1.86 14.82 5.92
CA SER A 55 -1.33 14.20 7.14
C SER A 55 -1.57 12.69 7.15
N GLY A 56 -0.67 11.96 7.80
CA GLY A 56 -0.77 10.50 7.86
C GLY A 56 0.35 9.87 8.66
N MET A 57 0.48 8.57 8.52
CA MET A 57 1.55 7.77 9.12
C MET A 57 2.19 6.88 8.07
N VAL A 58 3.52 6.81 8.06
CA VAL A 58 4.31 5.89 7.22
C VAL A 58 5.14 5.00 8.12
N MET A 59 5.19 3.71 7.83
CA MET A 59 6.07 2.78 8.54
C MET A 59 7.51 3.01 8.09
N VAL A 60 8.42 3.21 9.04
CA VAL A 60 9.86 3.31 8.77
C VAL A 60 10.57 2.06 9.29
N PRO A 61 11.72 1.66 8.69
CA PRO A 61 12.33 0.38 8.98
C PRO A 61 12.83 0.20 10.42
N THR A 62 13.23 1.29 11.08
CA THR A 62 13.69 1.26 12.48
C THR A 62 13.34 2.57 13.19
N PRO A 63 13.26 2.59 14.53
CA PRO A 63 12.98 3.81 15.28
C PRO A 63 14.02 4.91 15.11
N CYS A 64 15.22 4.62 14.61
CA CYS A 64 16.26 5.64 14.39
C CYS A 64 16.25 6.23 12.98
N HIS A 65 15.30 5.82 12.16
CA HIS A 65 15.01 6.52 10.93
C HIS A 65 14.14 7.74 11.23
N GLU A 66 14.65 8.91 10.87
CA GLU A 66 13.87 10.12 10.68
C GLU A 66 13.18 10.08 9.32
N LEU A 67 11.99 10.67 9.25
CA LEU A 67 11.20 10.75 8.03
C LEU A 67 11.24 12.18 7.48
N ILE A 68 11.80 12.33 6.29
CA ILE A 68 11.84 13.59 5.56
C ILE A 68 10.81 13.51 4.44
N LEU A 69 9.89 14.47 4.41
CA LEU A 69 8.88 14.57 3.35
C LEU A 69 9.15 15.77 2.47
N ARG A 70 9.16 15.55 1.16
CA ARG A 70 9.17 16.59 0.14
C ARG A 70 8.01 16.38 -0.82
N THR A 71 7.35 17.46 -1.21
CA THR A 71 6.32 17.44 -2.24
C THR A 71 6.88 17.97 -3.54
N GLU A 72 6.54 17.35 -4.67
CA GLU A 72 6.96 17.76 -6.00
C GLU A 72 5.76 17.79 -6.95
N GLU A 73 5.66 18.85 -7.75
CA GLU A 73 4.67 18.94 -8.83
C GLU A 73 5.24 18.22 -10.05
N VAL A 74 4.60 17.12 -10.45
CA VAL A 74 4.98 16.36 -11.64
C VAL A 74 4.23 16.90 -12.86
N SER A 75 2.96 17.28 -12.66
CA SER A 75 2.11 17.92 -13.65
C SER A 75 1.11 18.86 -12.97
N LYS A 76 0.27 19.55 -13.74
CA LYS A 76 -0.75 20.47 -13.18
C LYS A 76 -1.78 19.78 -12.28
N SER A 77 -1.96 18.47 -12.43
CA SER A 77 -2.86 17.64 -11.61
C SER A 77 -2.10 16.66 -10.73
N ASP A 78 -0.86 16.32 -11.06
CA ASP A 78 -0.18 15.19 -10.42
C ASP A 78 0.93 15.68 -9.49
N TYR A 79 0.83 15.26 -8.24
CA TYR A 79 1.77 15.63 -7.18
C TYR A 79 2.40 14.39 -6.57
N ALA A 80 3.71 14.43 -6.35
CA ALA A 80 4.49 13.35 -5.76
C ALA A 80 4.89 13.70 -4.32
N LEU A 81 4.59 12.78 -3.40
CA LEU A 81 5.04 12.78 -2.01
C LEU A 81 6.30 11.92 -1.89
N LEU A 82 7.45 12.58 -1.78
CA LEU A 82 8.76 11.95 -1.69
C LEU A 82 9.16 11.81 -0.23
N PHE A 83 8.99 10.61 0.31
CA PHE A 83 9.46 10.25 1.64
C PHE A 83 10.89 9.71 1.53
N LYS A 84 11.78 10.25 2.36
CA LYS A 84 13.15 9.76 2.53
C LYS A 84 13.38 9.45 3.99
N THR A 85 14.04 8.33 4.24
CA THR A 85 14.49 7.99 5.58
C THR A 85 15.94 8.43 5.76
N TRP A 86 16.23 9.03 6.92
CA TRP A 86 17.59 9.33 7.34
C TRP A 86 17.89 8.58 8.62
N ARG A 87 18.95 7.78 8.62
CA ARG A 87 19.34 6.99 9.78
C ARG A 87 20.41 7.72 10.58
N GLU A 88 20.15 7.92 11.86
CA GLU A 88 21.15 8.43 12.78
C GLU A 88 22.31 7.43 12.94
N PRO A 89 23.55 7.77 12.54
CA PRO A 89 24.68 6.83 12.56
C PRO A 89 25.20 6.52 13.97
N SER A 90 24.90 7.39 14.95
CA SER A 90 25.41 7.26 16.32
C SER A 90 24.63 6.28 17.20
N THR A 91 23.45 5.81 16.76
CA THR A 91 22.56 4.97 17.57
C THR A 91 22.35 3.60 16.92
N VAL A 92 22.56 2.53 17.70
CA VAL A 92 22.20 1.17 17.30
C VAL A 92 20.76 0.91 17.72
N CYS A 93 19.94 0.49 16.77
CA CYS A 93 18.49 0.44 16.95
C CYS A 93 17.99 -0.90 16.46
N GLU A 94 17.00 -1.43 17.16
CA GLU A 94 16.38 -2.70 16.79
C GLU A 94 15.70 -2.57 15.42
N ALA A 95 15.75 -3.66 14.65
CA ALA A 95 15.13 -3.74 13.33
C ALA A 95 13.63 -4.01 13.49
N GLU A 96 12.92 -3.02 14.04
CA GLU A 96 11.48 -3.03 14.25
C GLU A 96 10.84 -1.89 13.46
N GLU A 97 9.84 -2.22 12.63
CA GLU A 97 9.11 -1.22 11.87
C GLU A 97 8.22 -0.39 12.79
N VAL A 98 8.38 0.93 12.76
CA VAL A 98 7.60 1.85 13.60
C VAL A 98 6.86 2.89 12.77
N PRO A 99 5.66 3.32 13.19
CA PRO A 99 4.93 4.36 12.50
C PRO A 99 5.55 5.74 12.76
N ARG A 100 5.73 6.53 11.69
CA ARG A 100 6.14 7.93 11.74
C ARG A 100 5.07 8.83 11.13
N HIS A 101 4.63 9.80 11.92
CA HIS A 101 3.68 10.80 11.44
C HIS A 101 4.36 11.76 10.46
N PHE A 102 3.61 12.20 9.46
CA PHE A 102 4.01 13.29 8.60
C PHE A 102 2.88 14.31 8.46
N ARG A 103 3.28 15.54 8.12
CA ARG A 103 2.38 16.62 7.70
C ARG A 103 3.03 17.35 6.53
N ALA A 104 2.24 17.68 5.52
CA ALA A 104 2.66 18.50 4.40
C ALA A 104 1.58 19.51 4.05
N MET A 105 2.00 20.64 3.51
CA MET A 105 1.11 21.64 2.93
C MET A 105 1.47 21.77 1.46
N LEU A 106 0.47 21.63 0.60
CA LEU A 106 0.62 21.73 -0.84
C LEU A 106 -0.37 22.76 -1.39
N PHE A 107 0.11 23.64 -2.27
CA PHE A 107 -0.73 24.59 -2.98
C PHE A 107 -1.11 23.98 -4.34
N ALA A 108 -2.36 23.58 -4.48
CA ALA A 108 -2.88 22.90 -5.67
C ALA A 108 -4.38 23.18 -5.87
N PRO A 109 -4.94 22.95 -7.06
CA PRO A 109 -6.37 23.08 -7.29
C PRO A 109 -7.18 22.15 -6.37
N ALA A 110 -8.32 22.62 -5.84
CA ALA A 110 -9.11 21.89 -4.87
C ALA A 110 -9.71 20.55 -5.37
N SER A 111 -9.67 20.28 -6.68
CA SER A 111 -10.24 19.09 -7.30
C SER A 111 -9.43 18.67 -8.53
N GLY A 112 -9.47 17.37 -8.85
CA GLY A 112 -8.76 16.84 -10.02
C GLY A 112 -7.25 16.78 -9.81
N VAL A 113 -6.83 16.57 -8.56
CA VAL A 113 -5.44 16.35 -8.20
C VAL A 113 -5.22 14.89 -7.83
N ASP A 114 -4.18 14.30 -8.39
CA ASP A 114 -3.76 12.94 -8.10
C ASP A 114 -2.45 12.96 -7.33
N PHE A 115 -2.36 12.09 -6.33
CA PHE A 115 -1.19 11.97 -5.48
C PHE A 115 -0.51 10.63 -5.70
N THR A 116 0.81 10.67 -5.81
CA THR A 116 1.66 9.49 -5.76
C THR A 116 2.62 9.60 -4.59
N ALA A 117 3.11 8.47 -4.06
CA ALA A 117 4.07 8.49 -2.96
C ALA A 117 5.20 7.50 -3.19
N THR A 118 6.39 7.89 -2.74
CA THR A 118 7.59 7.02 -2.74
C THR A 118 8.29 7.08 -1.40
N LEU A 119 8.83 5.96 -0.93
CA LEU A 119 9.69 5.86 0.25
C LEU A 119 11.05 5.37 -0.21
N ASP A 120 12.09 6.18 -0.03
CA ASP A 120 13.46 5.89 -0.47
C ASP A 120 13.54 5.48 -1.96
N GLY A 121 12.73 6.14 -2.79
CA GLY A 121 12.63 5.90 -4.24
C GLY A 121 11.74 4.73 -4.65
N LYS A 122 11.14 3.99 -3.70
CA LYS A 122 10.18 2.91 -3.99
C LYS A 122 8.75 3.42 -3.86
N GLY A 123 7.96 3.28 -4.92
CA GLY A 123 6.54 3.62 -4.89
C GLY A 123 5.73 2.71 -3.97
N PHE A 124 4.74 3.27 -3.28
CA PHE A 124 3.80 2.50 -2.45
C PHE A 124 2.37 3.03 -2.63
N PRO A 125 1.34 2.16 -2.48
CA PRO A 125 -0.04 2.57 -2.67
C PRO A 125 -0.48 3.53 -1.56
N ILE A 126 -1.12 4.64 -1.96
CA ILE A 126 -1.72 5.60 -1.04
C ILE A 126 -3.19 5.81 -1.38
N VAL A 127 -3.97 6.13 -0.35
CA VAL A 127 -5.36 6.57 -0.50
C VAL A 127 -5.48 7.91 0.19
N VAL A 128 -5.80 8.94 -0.58
CA VAL A 128 -6.03 10.29 -0.06
C VAL A 128 -7.52 10.45 0.23
N MET A 129 -7.84 10.72 1.49
CA MET A 129 -9.20 10.93 1.95
C MET A 129 -9.40 12.39 2.31
N PRO A 130 -10.33 13.10 1.64
CA PRO A 130 -10.68 14.45 2.04
C PRO A 130 -11.32 14.42 3.41
N VAL A 131 -10.88 15.31 4.30
CA VAL A 131 -11.48 15.54 5.62
C VAL A 131 -12.29 16.82 5.50
N THR A 132 -13.61 16.69 5.62
CA THR A 132 -14.49 17.86 5.73
C THR A 132 -14.22 18.54 7.06
N PRO A 133 -13.91 19.86 7.08
CA PRO A 133 -13.80 20.58 8.33
C PRO A 133 -15.19 20.69 8.97
N GLY A 134 -15.50 19.83 9.92
CA GLY A 134 -16.73 19.89 10.72
C GLY A 134 -17.35 18.54 11.05
N GLU A 135 -16.84 17.91 12.13
CA GLU A 135 -17.63 17.46 13.28
C GLU A 135 -16.83 17.73 14.56
#